data_AF-X1C0Z3-F1
#
_entry.id   AF-X1C0Z3-F1
#
_cell.length_a   1.000
_cell.length_b   1.000
_cell.length_c   1.000
_cell.angle_alpha   90.00
_cell.angle_beta   90.00
_cell.angle_gamma   90.00
#
_symmetry.space_group_name_H-M   'P 1'
#
loop_
_entity.id
_entity.type
_entity.pdbx_description
1 polymer ?
#
loop_
_entity_poly.entity_id
_entity_poly.type
_entity_poly.pdbx_seq_one_letter_code
_entity_poly.pdbx_strand_id
1 'polypeptide(L)'
;MIHDKAGEKVQRKMKMQQELFPGEIWPCKSCGFTLGRLNREKTHIRMKAKDFFITVQGGKIQHICRICGDFNELVDEEYLLWQSQLQIFKEFMVNRELFIKFLKEKDAFVKFLSSPKPKEGSKKKPQKSK
;
A
#
# COMPACT_ATOMS: atom_id res chain seq x y z
N MET A 1 53.61 -24.98 -17.14
CA MET A 1 52.45 -24.83 -16.23
C MET A 1 52.11 -23.36 -16.13
N ILE A 2 51.22 -22.86 -16.99
CA ILE A 2 50.86 -21.43 -17.05
C ILE A 2 49.73 -21.23 -16.03
N HIS A 3 50.07 -20.65 -14.88
CA HIS A 3 49.07 -20.32 -13.87
C HIS A 3 48.12 -19.23 -14.42
N ASP A 4 46.84 -19.57 -14.49
CA ASP A 4 45.72 -18.71 -14.92
C ASP A 4 45.49 -17.54 -13.95
N LYS A 5 46.41 -16.58 -13.94
CA LYS A 5 46.34 -15.35 -13.12
C LYS A 5 45.12 -14.48 -13.47
N ALA A 6 44.52 -14.69 -14.64
CA ALA A 6 43.31 -13.99 -15.08
C ALA A 6 42.07 -14.50 -14.35
N GLY A 7 41.92 -15.83 -14.19
CA GLY A 7 40.80 -16.44 -13.46
C GLY A 7 40.78 -16.04 -11.98
N GLU A 8 41.96 -15.95 -11.36
CA GLU A 8 42.08 -15.59 -9.94
C GLU A 8 41.71 -14.12 -9.66
N LYS A 9 42.04 -13.19 -10.56
CA LYS A 9 41.66 -11.77 -10.44
C LYS A 9 40.16 -11.54 -10.62
N VAL A 10 39.52 -12.30 -11.50
CA VAL A 10 38.06 -12.25 -11.70
C VAL A 10 37.32 -12.82 -10.48
N GLN A 11 37.80 -13.94 -9.93
CA GLN A 11 37.24 -14.53 -8.71
C GLN A 11 37.37 -13.60 -7.49
N ARG A 12 38.52 -12.91 -7.32
CA ARG A 12 38.69 -11.92 -6.23
C ARG A 12 37.75 -10.72 -6.36
N LYS A 13 37.56 -10.16 -7.58
CA LYS A 13 36.58 -9.08 -7.80
C LYS A 13 35.15 -9.51 -7.51
N MET A 14 34.78 -10.74 -7.86
CA MET A 14 33.46 -11.31 -7.54
C MET A 14 33.25 -11.50 -6.03
N LYS A 15 34.27 -11.97 -5.29
CA LYS A 15 34.22 -12.07 -3.82
C LYS A 15 34.03 -10.70 -3.17
N MET A 16 34.77 -9.70 -3.60
CA MET A 16 34.69 -8.33 -3.07
C MET A 16 33.31 -7.68 -3.35
N GLN A 17 32.71 -7.95 -4.50
CA GLN A 17 31.33 -7.52 -4.80
C GLN A 17 30.26 -8.29 -4.02
N GLN A 18 30.55 -9.51 -3.54
CA GLN A 18 29.65 -10.22 -2.61
C GLN A 18 29.74 -9.63 -1.20
N GLU A 19 30.90 -9.10 -0.81
CA GLU A 19 31.09 -8.40 0.48
C GLU A 19 30.41 -7.02 0.54
N LEU A 20 30.24 -6.33 -0.60
CA LEU A 20 29.63 -4.99 -0.65
C LEU A 20 28.12 -4.95 -0.30
N PHE A 21 27.47 -6.11 -0.15
CA PHE A 21 26.10 -6.19 0.35
C PHE A 21 26.00 -7.37 1.34
N PRO A 22 26.47 -7.21 2.60
CA PRO A 22 26.42 -8.25 3.62
C PRO A 22 24.97 -8.37 4.09
N GLY A 23 24.23 -9.20 3.35
CA GLY A 23 22.79 -9.29 3.45
C GLY A 23 22.28 -10.71 3.67
N GLU A 24 21.13 -10.81 4.33
CA GLU A 24 20.38 -12.05 4.52
C GLU A 24 19.94 -12.62 3.15
N ILE A 25 20.06 -13.93 2.99
CA ILE A 25 19.63 -14.60 1.74
C ILE A 25 18.11 -14.65 1.73
N TRP A 26 17.51 -14.27 0.60
CA TRP A 26 16.10 -14.52 0.33
C TRP A 26 15.95 -15.79 -0.50
N PRO A 27 15.58 -16.94 0.12
CA PRO A 27 15.34 -18.17 -0.61
C PRO A 27 13.91 -18.23 -1.15
N CYS A 28 13.73 -19.00 -2.21
CA CYS A 28 12.42 -19.44 -2.64
C CYS A 28 11.81 -20.39 -1.61
N LYS A 29 10.54 -20.17 -1.24
CA LYS A 29 9.82 -20.97 -0.24
C LYS A 29 9.67 -22.44 -0.65
N SER A 30 9.60 -22.72 -1.95
CA SER A 30 9.37 -24.09 -2.45
C SER A 30 10.66 -24.84 -2.78
N CYS A 31 11.56 -24.25 -3.57
CA CYS A 31 12.75 -24.94 -4.05
C CYS A 31 14.06 -24.51 -3.37
N GLY A 32 14.03 -23.53 -2.46
CA GLY A 32 15.21 -23.03 -1.75
C GLY A 32 16.16 -22.20 -2.61
N PHE A 33 15.88 -22.02 -3.91
CA PHE A 33 16.72 -21.24 -4.81
C PHE A 33 16.89 -19.79 -4.31
N THR A 34 18.11 -19.26 -4.35
CA THR A 34 18.40 -17.88 -3.91
C THR A 34 17.83 -16.87 -4.90
N LEU A 35 16.80 -16.15 -4.47
CA LEU A 35 16.15 -15.08 -5.25
C LEU A 35 16.94 -13.77 -5.16
N GLY A 36 17.45 -13.45 -3.98
CA GLY A 36 18.20 -12.22 -3.75
C GLY A 36 18.89 -12.19 -2.39
N ARG A 37 19.44 -11.03 -2.06
CA ARG A 37 19.98 -10.72 -0.72
C ARG A 37 19.38 -9.43 -0.21
N LEU A 38 18.81 -9.44 0.99
CA LEU A 38 18.33 -8.24 1.67
C LEU A 38 19.45 -7.63 2.50
N ASN A 39 19.56 -6.31 2.57
CA ASN A 39 20.42 -5.69 3.60
C ASN A 39 19.89 -5.98 5.02
N ARG A 40 20.70 -5.67 6.04
CA ARG A 40 20.34 -5.88 7.45
C ARG A 40 19.03 -5.18 7.85
N GLU A 41 18.77 -4.02 7.28
CA GLU A 41 17.58 -3.21 7.55
C GLU A 41 16.36 -3.64 6.73
N LYS A 42 16.50 -4.63 5.83
CA LYS A 42 15.46 -5.11 4.90
C LYS A 42 14.87 -4.03 3.95
N THR A 43 15.51 -2.86 3.85
CA THR A 43 15.10 -1.75 2.98
C THR A 43 15.54 -1.91 1.53
N HIS A 44 16.56 -2.72 1.26
CA HIS A 44 17.15 -2.88 -0.05
C HIS A 44 17.36 -4.36 -0.38
N ILE A 45 17.02 -4.75 -1.60
CA ILE A 45 17.21 -6.10 -2.10
C ILE A 45 18.13 -6.09 -3.32
N ARG A 46 19.20 -6.86 -3.23
CA ARG A 46 20.08 -7.14 -4.37
C ARG A 46 19.65 -8.43 -5.05
N MET A 47 19.34 -8.35 -6.34
CA MET A 47 18.87 -9.48 -7.15
C MET A 47 19.80 -9.72 -8.34
N LYS A 48 19.82 -10.95 -8.87
CA LYS A 48 20.63 -11.30 -10.06
C LYS A 48 19.83 -11.04 -11.33
N ALA A 49 20.46 -10.38 -12.29
CA ALA A 49 19.79 -9.70 -13.39
C ALA A 49 19.13 -10.54 -14.50
N LYS A 50 19.16 -11.87 -14.41
CA LYS A 50 18.77 -12.68 -15.57
C LYS A 50 17.26 -12.77 -15.82
N ASP A 51 16.40 -12.51 -14.83
CA ASP A 51 14.95 -12.73 -14.98
C ASP A 51 14.14 -11.77 -14.06
N PHE A 52 14.15 -10.47 -14.34
CA PHE A 52 13.48 -9.46 -13.50
C PHE A 52 11.98 -9.34 -13.81
N PHE A 53 11.16 -10.16 -13.14
CA PHE A 53 9.73 -9.87 -12.96
C PHE A 53 9.47 -9.64 -11.48
N ILE A 54 9.48 -8.37 -11.06
CA ILE A 54 9.21 -7.93 -9.70
C ILE A 54 8.00 -7.00 -9.71
N THR A 55 7.06 -7.24 -8.82
CA THR A 55 6.00 -6.29 -8.51
C THR A 55 6.26 -5.68 -7.13
N VAL A 56 6.37 -4.36 -7.06
CA VAL A 56 6.50 -3.60 -5.81
C VAL A 56 5.21 -2.82 -5.59
N GLN A 57 4.48 -3.13 -4.52
CA GLN A 57 3.22 -2.49 -4.19
C GLN A 57 3.12 -2.30 -2.68
N GLY A 58 3.07 -1.06 -2.21
CA GLY A 58 2.71 -0.74 -0.82
C GLY A 58 3.42 -1.57 0.25
N GLY A 59 4.75 -1.62 0.24
CA GLY A 59 5.53 -2.40 1.21
C GLY A 59 5.63 -3.89 0.91
N LYS A 60 5.05 -4.37 -0.19
CA LYS A 60 5.12 -5.76 -0.63
C LYS A 60 5.93 -5.89 -1.91
N ILE A 61 6.78 -6.91 -1.96
CA ILE A 61 7.59 -7.29 -3.11
C ILE A 61 7.21 -8.72 -3.49
N GLN A 62 6.73 -8.90 -4.73
CA GLN A 62 6.45 -10.21 -5.30
C GLN A 62 7.47 -10.56 -6.38
N HIS A 63 8.00 -11.77 -6.33
CA HIS A 63 8.98 -12.28 -7.28
C HIS A 63 8.70 -13.75 -7.64
N ILE A 64 8.66 -14.04 -8.94
CA ILE A 64 8.45 -15.38 -9.46
C ILE A 64 9.80 -16.13 -9.45
N CYS A 65 9.85 -17.30 -8.85
CA CYS A 65 11.06 -18.11 -8.87
C CYS A 65 11.28 -18.69 -10.26
N ARG A 66 12.39 -18.34 -10.90
CA ARG A 66 12.73 -18.87 -12.23
C ARG A 66 13.00 -20.38 -12.29
N ILE A 67 13.24 -21.03 -11.16
CA ILE A 67 13.56 -22.47 -11.11
C ILE A 67 12.27 -23.29 -11.05
N CYS A 68 11.32 -22.94 -10.18
CA CYS A 68 10.10 -23.70 -9.97
C CYS A 68 8.81 -22.99 -10.40
N GLY A 69 8.87 -21.71 -10.78
CA GLY A 69 7.70 -20.91 -11.17
C GLY A 69 6.90 -20.35 -10.00
N ASP A 70 7.25 -20.65 -8.75
CA ASP A 70 6.43 -20.22 -7.60
C ASP A 70 6.54 -18.73 -7.29
N PHE A 71 5.43 -18.17 -6.81
CA PHE A 71 5.37 -16.80 -6.32
C PHE A 71 5.97 -16.71 -4.91
N ASN A 72 6.97 -15.85 -4.77
CA ASN A 72 7.61 -15.55 -3.50
C ASN A 72 7.32 -14.10 -3.13
N GLU A 73 7.14 -13.87 -1.84
CA GLU A 73 6.70 -12.59 -1.32
C GLU A 73 7.58 -12.16 -0.15
N LEU A 74 7.94 -10.88 -0.15
CA LEU A 74 8.51 -10.15 0.97
C LEU A 74 7.56 -9.01 1.33
N VAL A 75 7.34 -8.83 2.63
CA VAL A 75 6.39 -7.85 3.17
C VAL A 75 7.08 -7.02 4.23
N ASP A 76 6.88 -5.71 4.15
CA ASP A 76 7.18 -4.74 5.20
C ASP A 76 5.94 -4.58 6.09
N GLU A 77 5.95 -5.30 7.21
CA GLU A 77 4.85 -5.30 8.19
C GLU A 77 4.64 -3.92 8.82
N GLU A 78 5.71 -3.15 9.02
CA GLU A 78 5.64 -1.80 9.61
C GLU A 78 4.93 -0.83 8.66
N TYR A 79 5.28 -0.88 7.37
CA TYR A 79 4.59 -0.11 6.34
C TYR A 79 3.10 -0.45 6.23
N LEU A 80 2.77 -1.75 6.27
CA LEU A 80 1.37 -2.19 6.21
C LEU A 80 0.57 -1.73 7.44
N LEU A 81 1.17 -1.81 8.63
CA LEU A 81 0.55 -1.32 9.85
C LEU A 81 0.31 0.19 9.78
N TRP A 82 1.31 0.96 9.34
CA TRP A 82 1.18 2.40 9.14
C TRP A 82 0.06 2.75 8.14
N GLN A 83 -0.03 2.03 7.02
CA GLN A 83 -1.12 2.23 6.05
C GLN A 83 -2.50 1.97 6.66
N SER A 84 -2.64 0.92 7.47
CA SER A 84 -3.90 0.60 8.14
C SER A 84 -4.35 1.72 9.09
N GLN A 85 -3.41 2.31 9.83
CA GLN A 85 -3.68 3.43 10.73
C GLN A 85 -4.00 4.73 9.98
N LEU A 86 -3.36 4.95 8.82
CA LEU A 86 -3.63 6.13 7.99
C LEU A 86 -5.07 6.16 7.47
N GLN A 87 -5.67 5.00 7.17
CA GLN A 87 -7.08 4.93 6.78
C GLN A 87 -8.01 5.35 7.91
N ILE A 88 -7.79 4.83 9.12
CA ILE A 88 -8.55 5.21 10.32
C ILE A 88 -8.44 6.72 10.56
N PHE A 89 -7.24 7.27 10.41
CA PHE A 89 -7.02 8.71 10.58
C PHE A 89 -7.75 9.54 9.51
N LYS A 90 -7.75 9.11 8.24
CA LYS A 90 -8.48 9.78 7.17
C LYS A 90 -10.00 9.76 7.41
N GLU A 91 -10.55 8.61 7.79
CA GLU A 91 -11.96 8.47 8.13
C GLU A 91 -12.33 9.38 9.31
N PHE A 92 -11.49 9.44 10.34
CA PHE A 92 -11.67 10.35 11.46
C PHE A 92 -11.71 11.82 11.02
N MET A 93 -10.80 12.25 10.14
CA MET A 93 -10.75 13.62 9.64
C MET A 93 -12.01 13.97 8.83
N VAL A 94 -12.48 13.06 7.97
CA VAL A 94 -13.74 13.25 7.21
C VAL A 94 -14.94 13.36 8.15
N ASN A 95 -15.02 12.48 9.15
CA ASN A 95 -16.11 12.52 10.14
C ASN A 95 -16.09 13.83 10.96
N ARG A 96 -14.89 14.33 11.30
CA ARG A 96 -14.74 15.61 11.98
C ARG A 96 -15.24 16.77 11.12
N GLU A 97 -14.95 16.79 9.82
CA GLU A 97 -15.44 17.82 8.91
C GLU A 97 -16.97 17.78 8.76
N LEU A 98 -17.54 16.57 8.63
CA LEU A 98 -18.99 16.37 8.61
C LEU A 98 -19.64 16.88 9.90
N PHE A 99 -19.04 16.57 11.04
CA PHE A 99 -19.51 17.04 12.34
C PHE A 99 -19.46 18.58 12.45
N ILE A 100 -18.38 19.21 11.98
CA ILE A 100 -18.27 20.68 11.95
C ILE A 100 -19.33 21.30 11.04
N LYS A 101 -19.59 20.70 9.86
CA LYS A 101 -20.67 21.15 8.96
C LYS A 101 -22.04 21.04 9.64
N PHE A 102 -22.31 19.90 10.28
CA PHE A 102 -23.53 19.70 11.05
C PHE A 102 -23.70 20.75 12.15
N LEU A 103 -22.64 21.06 12.92
CA LEU A 103 -22.72 22.09 13.96
C LEU A 103 -23.04 23.48 13.40
N LYS A 104 -22.51 23.83 12.23
CA LYS A 104 -22.84 25.11 11.55
C LYS A 104 -24.29 25.16 11.09
N GLU A 105 -24.84 24.03 10.67
CA GLU A 105 -26.21 23.92 10.16
C GLU A 105 -27.23 23.58 11.27
N LYS A 106 -26.77 23.28 12.49
CA LYS A 106 -27.61 22.83 13.61
C LYS A 106 -28.80 23.75 13.86
N ASP A 107 -28.60 25.06 13.87
CA ASP A 107 -29.67 26.00 14.17
C ASP A 107 -30.69 26.12 13.02
N ALA A 108 -30.25 25.96 11.77
CA ALA A 108 -31.14 25.86 10.61
C ALA A 108 -31.94 24.54 10.64
N PHE A 109 -31.29 23.45 11.03
CA PHE A 109 -31.92 22.13 11.18
C PHE A 109 -32.96 22.13 12.31
N VAL A 110 -32.65 22.73 13.47
CA VAL A 110 -33.62 22.89 14.57
C VAL A 110 -34.80 23.75 14.14
N LYS A 111 -34.57 24.85 13.40
CA LYS A 111 -35.67 25.66 12.83
C LYS A 111 -36.52 24.86 11.85
N PHE A 112 -35.91 24.03 11.01
CA PHE A 112 -36.62 23.14 10.09
C PHE A 112 -37.51 22.14 10.85
N LEU A 113 -36.97 21.47 11.88
CA LEU A 113 -37.75 20.54 12.70
C LEU A 113 -38.87 21.23 13.50
N SER A 114 -38.64 22.47 13.90
CA SER A 114 -39.62 23.28 14.66
C SER A 114 -40.64 23.98 13.75
N SER A 115 -40.49 23.87 12.43
CA SER A 115 -41.41 24.50 11.49
C SER A 115 -42.74 23.73 11.49
N PRO A 116 -43.88 24.37 11.79
CA PRO A 116 -45.17 23.70 11.74
C PRO A 116 -45.46 23.28 10.29
N LYS A 117 -45.87 22.01 10.10
CA LYS A 117 -46.29 21.51 8.77
C LYS A 117 -47.27 22.51 8.13
N PRO A 118 -47.09 22.86 6.84
CA PRO A 118 -48.03 23.74 6.16
C PRO A 118 -49.43 23.10 6.25
N LYS A 119 -50.38 23.85 6.83
CA LYS A 119 -51.79 23.47 6.78
C LYS A 119 -52.18 23.39 5.31
N GLU A 120 -52.57 22.19 4.87
CA GLU A 120 -53.12 21.97 3.53
C GLU A 120 -54.20 23.00 3.23
N GLY A 121 -54.09 23.59 2.04
CA GLY A 121 -54.82 24.77 1.61
C GLY A 121 -56.33 24.64 1.75
N SER A 122 -56.90 25.73 2.26
CA SER A 122 -58.28 26.14 2.14
C SER A 122 -58.85 25.89 0.73
N LYS A 123 -59.89 25.04 0.67
CA LYS A 123 -60.78 24.88 -0.49
C LYS A 123 -61.36 26.25 -0.90
N LYS A 124 -60.92 26.81 -2.03
CA LYS A 124 -61.66 27.87 -2.72
C LYS A 124 -62.89 27.25 -3.40
N LYS A 125 -64.09 27.66 -2.97
CA LYS A 125 -65.36 27.38 -3.68
C LYS A 125 -65.36 28.02 -5.07
N PRO A 126 -65.91 27.37 -6.11
CA PRO A 126 -66.04 27.99 -7.43
C PRO A 126 -67.18 29.02 -7.42
N GLN A 127 -66.90 30.24 -7.88
CA GLN A 127 -67.92 31.23 -8.22
C GLN A 127 -68.65 30.77 -9.51
N LYS A 128 -69.97 30.59 -9.42
CA LYS A 128 -70.85 30.48 -10.59
C LYS A 128 -71.13 31.88 -11.13
N SER A 129 -70.71 32.15 -12.36
CA SER A 129 -71.24 33.23 -13.19
C SER A 129 -72.61 32.82 -13.75
N LYS A 130 -73.55 33.77 -13.72
CA LYS A 130 -74.86 33.70 -14.40
C LYS A 130 -74.70 34.04 -15.88
#